data_AF-A0A959FJ23-F1
#
_entry.id   AF-A0A959FJ23-F1
#
_cell.length_a   1.000
_cell.length_b   1.000
_cell.length_c   1.000
_cell.angle_alpha   90.00
_cell.angle_beta   90.00
_cell.angle_gamma   90.00
#
_symmetry.space_group_name_H-M   'P 1'
#
loop_
_entity.id
_entity.type
_entity.pdbx_description
1 polymer ?
#
loop_
_entity_poly.entity_id
_entity_poly.type
_entity_poly.pdbx_seq_one_letter_code
_entity_poly.pdbx_strand_id
1 'polypeptide(L)'
;MNIYRLVVYTIIFLAILPLTGCYEPEQGCLDARATNFSLDADEACADCCTYPELKVRFTHRWETADTSLAFQTSSVYRDGMGQPFRFQRLRFYWSEVVLLRVGTGPLAPTDSVEIGYVQGADTSLIRVLDNFALATAGASATTVSVGEVQPEGTAY
;
A
#
# COMPACT_ATOMS: atom_id res chain seq x y z
N MET A 1 55.32 35.53 -23.98
CA MET A 1 54.01 34.98 -23.61
C MET A 1 52.99 36.11 -23.80
N ASN A 2 52.09 36.00 -24.78
CA ASN A 2 51.25 37.13 -25.21
C ASN A 2 50.17 37.45 -24.17
N ILE A 3 50.25 38.62 -23.53
CA ILE A 3 49.28 39.13 -22.55
C ILE A 3 47.85 39.05 -23.07
N TYR A 4 47.63 39.30 -24.37
CA TYR A 4 46.33 39.18 -25.02
C TYR A 4 45.76 37.76 -25.00
N ARG A 5 46.60 36.72 -25.11
CA ARG A 5 46.14 35.32 -24.99
C ARG A 5 45.74 35.00 -23.56
N LEU A 6 46.48 35.51 -22.57
CA LEU A 6 46.18 35.30 -21.16
C LEU A 6 44.84 35.94 -20.77
N VAL A 7 44.60 37.18 -21.20
CA VAL A 7 43.34 37.90 -20.96
C VAL A 7 42.14 37.19 -21.61
N VAL A 8 42.30 36.69 -22.84
CA VAL A 8 41.24 35.93 -23.52
C VAL A 8 40.92 34.62 -22.79
N TYR A 9 41.92 33.87 -22.32
CA TYR A 9 41.68 32.66 -21.53
C TYR A 9 40.97 32.94 -20.20
N THR A 10 41.34 34.03 -19.51
CA THR A 10 40.67 34.42 -18.26
C THR A 10 39.22 34.82 -18.49
N ILE A 11 38.91 35.54 -19.58
CA ILE A 11 37.52 35.92 -19.93
C ILE A 11 36.70 34.68 -20.29
N ILE A 12 37.26 33.75 -21.06
CA ILE A 12 36.59 32.48 -21.40
C ILE A 12 36.31 31.66 -20.14
N PHE A 13 37.28 31.56 -19.23
CA PHE A 13 37.11 30.84 -17.97
C PHE A 13 36.03 31.49 -17.08
N LEU A 14 36.01 32.83 -17.00
CA LEU A 14 35.02 33.57 -16.23
C LEU A 14 33.61 33.46 -16.81
N ALA A 15 33.49 33.33 -18.14
CA ALA A 15 32.21 33.16 -18.83
C ALA A 15 31.61 31.75 -18.72
N ILE A 16 32.41 30.73 -18.38
CA ILE A 16 31.95 29.33 -18.24
C ILE A 16 31.48 29.03 -16.80
N LEU A 17 31.97 29.75 -15.80
CA LEU A 17 31.58 29.61 -14.39
C LEU A 17 30.06 29.71 -14.09
N PRO A 18 29.25 30.57 -14.74
CA PRO A 18 27.82 30.66 -14.41
C PRO A 18 26.98 29.48 -14.95
N LEU A 19 27.52 28.61 -15.80
CA LEU A 19 26.78 27.48 -16.38
C LEU A 19 26.63 26.28 -15.42
N THR A 20 27.33 26.27 -14.29
CA THR A 20 27.27 25.15 -13.32
C THR A 20 26.40 25.45 -12.11
N GLY A 21 25.68 26.59 -12.09
CA GLY A 21 24.94 27.10 -10.94
C GLY A 21 23.42 27.00 -11.03
N CYS A 22 22.87 26.19 -11.94
CA CYS A 22 21.42 25.98 -12.01
C CYS A 22 20.96 25.24 -10.75
N TYR A 23 20.18 25.94 -9.93
CA TYR A 23 19.39 25.32 -8.86
C TYR A 23 18.30 24.48 -9.52
N GLU A 24 18.24 23.19 -9.19
CA GLU A 24 17.14 22.31 -9.61
C GLU A 24 16.26 22.07 -8.38
N PRO A 25 14.95 22.41 -8.44
CA PRO A 25 14.06 22.18 -7.32
C PRO A 25 13.97 20.68 -7.00
N GLU A 26 14.13 20.33 -5.72
CA GLU A 26 13.98 18.95 -5.28
C GLU A 26 12.50 18.62 -5.13
N GLN A 27 12.05 17.55 -5.80
CA GLN A 27 10.69 17.06 -5.66
C GLN A 27 10.59 16.02 -4.54
N GLY A 28 9.55 16.13 -3.72
CA GLY A 28 9.28 15.17 -2.66
C GLY A 28 7.86 15.22 -2.13
N CYS A 29 7.54 14.30 -1.22
CA CYS A 29 6.23 14.27 -0.60
C CYS A 29 6.14 15.34 0.49
N LEU A 30 5.24 16.31 0.29
CA LEU A 30 4.97 17.39 1.26
C LEU A 30 3.76 17.11 2.16
N ASP A 31 3.15 15.92 2.09
CA ASP A 31 2.12 15.50 3.05
C ASP A 31 2.79 15.01 4.33
N ALA A 32 2.68 15.78 5.42
CA ALA A 32 3.24 15.46 6.74
C ALA A 32 2.75 14.12 7.31
N ARG A 33 1.71 13.52 6.74
CA ARG A 33 1.14 12.23 7.15
C ARG A 33 1.66 11.06 6.32
N ALA A 34 2.40 11.33 5.25
CA ALA A 34 3.04 10.29 4.46
C ALA A 34 4.26 9.71 5.21
N THR A 35 4.52 8.43 5.00
CA THR A 35 5.67 7.72 5.58
C THR A 35 7.00 8.18 5.01
N ASN A 36 6.98 8.85 3.86
CA ASN A 36 8.13 9.39 3.15
C ASN A 36 8.07 10.93 3.01
N PHE A 37 7.44 11.61 3.97
CA PHE A 37 7.45 13.07 4.04
C PHE A 37 8.88 13.62 4.01
N SER A 38 9.13 14.61 3.14
CA SER A 38 10.41 15.31 3.03
C SER A 38 10.21 16.80 3.29
N LEU A 39 10.82 17.32 4.35
CA LEU A 39 10.82 18.75 4.65
C LEU A 39 11.74 19.55 3.71
N ASP A 40 12.75 18.88 3.16
CA ASP A 40 13.77 19.49 2.30
C ASP A 40 13.33 19.60 0.83
N ALA A 41 12.16 19.04 0.49
CA ALA A 41 11.61 19.15 -0.86
C ALA A 41 11.08 20.56 -1.14
N ASP A 42 11.44 21.11 -2.30
CA ASP A 42 10.99 22.40 -2.78
C ASP A 42 9.60 22.34 -3.40
N GLU A 43 9.31 21.21 -4.07
CA GLU A 43 8.09 21.03 -4.84
C GLU A 43 7.36 19.72 -4.47
N ALA A 44 6.03 19.79 -4.40
CA ALA A 44 5.19 18.62 -4.22
C ALA A 44 5.24 17.72 -5.46
N CYS A 45 5.59 16.46 -5.25
CA CYS A 45 5.47 15.43 -6.29
C CYS A 45 3.99 15.09 -6.57
N ALA A 46 3.69 14.62 -7.79
CA ALA A 46 2.32 14.25 -8.17
C ALA A 46 1.81 13.00 -7.42
N ASP A 47 2.55 11.89 -7.47
CA ASP A 47 2.11 10.58 -6.93
C ASP A 47 3.27 9.84 -6.24
N CYS A 48 4.06 10.54 -5.42
CA CYS A 48 5.18 9.91 -4.70
C CYS A 48 4.95 9.68 -3.21
N CYS A 49 3.86 10.20 -2.63
CA CYS A 49 3.55 9.99 -1.22
C CYS A 49 3.14 8.54 -0.95
N THR A 50 3.78 7.91 0.03
CA THR A 50 3.45 6.55 0.48
C THR A 50 2.82 6.58 1.86
N TYR A 51 1.71 5.87 2.06
CA TYR A 51 1.01 5.86 3.35
C TYR A 51 1.12 4.50 4.05
N PRO A 52 0.83 4.42 5.37
CA PRO A 52 0.87 3.16 6.09
C PRO A 52 -0.14 2.15 5.53
N GLU A 53 0.31 0.91 5.36
CA GLU A 53 -0.50 -0.20 4.84
C GLU A 53 -1.25 -0.91 5.98
N LEU A 54 -2.56 -1.09 5.84
CA LEU A 54 -3.38 -1.86 6.76
C LEU A 54 -3.26 -3.36 6.45
N LYS A 55 -2.64 -4.10 7.39
CA LYS A 55 -2.51 -5.56 7.31
C LYS A 55 -3.34 -6.24 8.38
N VAL A 56 -4.13 -7.21 7.97
CA VAL A 56 -4.90 -8.07 8.88
C VAL A 56 -4.30 -9.47 8.87
N ARG A 57 -4.02 -10.00 10.06
CA ARG A 57 -3.56 -11.38 10.23
C ARG A 57 -4.69 -12.24 10.77
N PHE A 58 -5.09 -13.25 10.00
CA PHE A 58 -6.04 -14.25 10.39
C PHE A 58 -5.32 -15.48 10.92
N THR A 59 -5.77 -16.01 12.05
CA THR A 59 -5.31 -17.30 12.58
C THR A 59 -6.40 -18.33 12.41
N HIS A 60 -6.09 -19.41 11.70
CA HIS A 60 -7.03 -20.46 11.35
C HIS A 60 -6.92 -21.60 12.36
N ARG A 61 -8.02 -21.87 13.06
CA ARG A 61 -8.11 -22.94 14.05
C ARG A 61 -9.30 -23.84 13.72
N TRP A 62 -9.13 -25.13 13.98
CA TRP A 62 -10.18 -26.13 13.92
C TRP A 62 -10.49 -26.58 15.34
N GLU A 63 -11.73 -26.37 15.77
CA GLU A 63 -12.16 -26.69 17.13
C GLU A 63 -13.15 -27.85 17.12
N THR A 64 -12.90 -28.81 18.00
CA THR A 64 -13.84 -29.87 18.38
C THR A 64 -14.18 -29.70 19.87
N ALA A 65 -15.14 -30.48 20.37
CA ALA A 65 -15.53 -30.43 21.78
C ALA A 65 -14.34 -30.57 22.75
N ASP A 66 -13.31 -31.31 22.36
CA ASP A 66 -12.18 -31.67 23.24
C ASP A 66 -10.83 -31.09 22.79
N THR A 67 -10.71 -30.52 21.57
CA THR A 67 -9.42 -30.08 21.02
C THR A 67 -9.53 -28.83 20.15
N SER A 68 -8.51 -27.96 20.22
CA SER A 68 -8.34 -26.82 19.31
C SER A 68 -7.02 -26.99 18.56
N LEU A 69 -7.10 -27.35 17.27
CA LEU A 69 -5.95 -27.63 16.41
C LEU A 69 -5.69 -26.45 15.47
N ALA A 70 -4.42 -26.14 15.23
CA ALA A 70 -4.06 -25.22 14.16
C ALA A 70 -4.45 -25.80 12.79
N PHE A 71 -5.11 -25.00 11.96
CA PHE A 71 -5.49 -25.44 10.61
C PHE A 71 -4.25 -25.66 9.73
N GLN A 72 -4.22 -26.77 9.02
CA GLN A 72 -3.20 -27.10 8.02
C GLN A 72 -3.83 -27.94 6.91
N THR A 73 -3.51 -27.63 5.65
CA THR A 73 -3.94 -28.45 4.49
C THR A 73 -3.28 -29.84 4.47
N SER A 74 -2.16 -30.01 5.19
CA SER A 74 -1.51 -31.30 5.43
C SER A 74 -2.28 -32.20 6.40
N SER A 75 -3.15 -31.65 7.25
CA SER A 75 -3.85 -32.40 8.29
C SER A 75 -5.06 -33.18 7.76
N VAL A 76 -5.44 -34.23 8.50
CA VAL A 76 -6.67 -35.00 8.29
C VAL A 76 -7.70 -34.58 9.33
N TYR A 77 -8.87 -34.20 8.84
CA TYR A 77 -10.02 -33.79 9.65
C TYR A 77 -11.09 -34.86 9.59
N ARG A 78 -12.08 -34.80 10.48
CA ARG A 78 -13.21 -35.72 10.51
C ARG A 78 -14.51 -34.94 10.51
N ASP A 79 -15.49 -35.43 9.74
CA ASP A 79 -16.83 -34.85 9.73
C ASP A 79 -17.65 -35.31 10.95
N GLY A 80 -18.93 -34.92 11.00
CA GLY A 80 -19.84 -35.30 12.09
C GLY A 80 -20.14 -36.80 12.18
N MET A 81 -19.81 -37.58 11.15
CA MET A 81 -19.92 -39.05 11.13
C MET A 81 -18.58 -39.75 11.36
N GLY A 82 -17.52 -38.97 11.64
CA GLY A 82 -16.16 -39.48 11.86
C GLY A 82 -15.41 -39.84 10.58
N GLN A 83 -15.94 -39.55 9.39
CA GLN A 83 -15.27 -39.87 8.13
C GLN A 83 -14.10 -38.91 7.88
N PRO A 84 -12.91 -39.43 7.48
CA PRO A 84 -11.74 -38.59 7.29
C PRO A 84 -11.83 -37.79 5.98
N PHE A 85 -11.45 -36.52 6.04
CA PHE A 85 -11.31 -35.65 4.87
C PHE A 85 -10.12 -34.71 5.03
N ARG A 86 -9.72 -34.05 3.93
CA ARG A 86 -8.61 -33.09 3.91
C ARG A 86 -8.99 -31.86 3.10
N PHE A 87 -8.55 -30.69 3.58
CA PHE A 87 -8.68 -29.46 2.81
C PHE A 87 -7.55 -29.37 1.79
N GLN A 88 -7.91 -29.38 0.50
CA GLN A 88 -6.96 -29.08 -0.57
C GLN A 88 -6.65 -27.58 -0.65
N ARG A 89 -7.66 -26.75 -0.37
CA ARG A 89 -7.58 -25.29 -0.44
C ARG A 89 -8.69 -24.66 0.39
N LEU A 90 -8.35 -23.61 1.13
CA LEU A 90 -9.31 -22.76 1.81
C LEU A 90 -9.04 -21.31 1.38
N ARG A 91 -10.07 -20.65 0.86
CA ARG A 91 -10.03 -19.25 0.41
C ARG A 91 -11.27 -18.54 0.92
N PHE A 92 -11.10 -17.29 1.30
CA PHE A 92 -12.20 -16.44 1.78
C PHE A 92 -11.91 -15.00 1.39
N TYR A 93 -12.97 -14.32 0.99
CA TYR A 93 -12.94 -12.88 0.71
C TYR A 93 -13.33 -12.15 1.99
N TRP A 94 -12.60 -11.08 2.28
CA TRP A 94 -12.98 -10.09 3.28
C TRP A 94 -13.37 -8.80 2.58
N SER A 95 -14.26 -8.06 3.21
CA SER A 95 -14.67 -6.72 2.80
C SER A 95 -14.90 -5.85 4.04
N GLU A 96 -15.02 -4.54 3.85
CA GLU A 96 -15.46 -3.60 4.89
C GLU A 96 -14.55 -3.53 6.13
N VAL A 97 -13.26 -3.81 5.94
CA VAL A 97 -12.27 -3.69 7.02
C VAL A 97 -11.92 -2.21 7.21
N VAL A 98 -12.23 -1.68 8.39
CA VAL A 98 -11.97 -0.29 8.78
C VAL A 98 -11.24 -0.22 10.12
N LEU A 99 -10.36 0.77 10.28
CA LEU A 99 -9.75 1.08 11.57
C LEU A 99 -10.63 2.06 12.34
N LEU A 100 -11.09 1.69 13.52
CA LEU A 100 -11.87 2.61 14.35
C LEU A 100 -10.94 3.47 15.21
N ARG A 101 -11.01 4.79 15.06
CA ARG A 101 -10.35 5.74 15.95
C ARG A 101 -11.37 6.34 16.92
N VAL A 102 -11.05 6.31 18.21
CA VAL A 102 -11.93 6.87 19.25
C VAL A 102 -12.16 8.37 18.98
N GLY A 103 -13.42 8.77 18.85
CA GLY A 103 -13.84 10.18 18.75
C GLY A 103 -13.72 10.85 17.38
N THR A 104 -13.21 10.18 16.34
CA THR A 104 -12.95 10.79 15.00
C THR A 104 -13.56 10.02 13.83
N GLY A 105 -14.14 8.84 14.08
CA GLY A 105 -14.80 8.03 13.05
C GLY A 105 -13.92 6.88 12.52
N PRO A 106 -14.46 6.10 11.57
CA PRO A 106 -13.72 5.03 10.91
C PRO A 106 -12.67 5.60 9.95
N LEU A 107 -11.52 4.97 9.92
CA LEU A 107 -10.42 5.24 9.01
C LEU A 107 -10.36 4.07 8.02
N ALA A 108 -10.75 4.33 6.77
CA ALA A 108 -10.84 3.35 5.71
C ALA A 108 -9.68 3.49 4.71
N PRO A 109 -9.36 2.42 3.96
CA PRO A 109 -8.51 2.54 2.78
C PRO A 109 -9.07 3.58 1.81
N THR A 110 -8.19 4.37 1.20
CA THR A 110 -8.56 5.48 0.30
C THR A 110 -8.46 5.12 -1.18
N ASP A 111 -7.94 3.94 -1.50
CA ASP A 111 -7.81 3.42 -2.85
C ASP A 111 -9.14 2.90 -3.41
N SER A 112 -9.18 2.81 -4.73
CA SER A 112 -10.36 2.35 -5.46
C SER A 112 -9.97 1.44 -6.60
N VAL A 113 -10.82 0.45 -6.84
CA VAL A 113 -10.68 -0.53 -7.92
C VAL A 113 -11.88 -0.41 -8.86
N GLU A 114 -11.62 -0.57 -10.15
CA GLU A 114 -12.68 -0.65 -11.16
C GLU A 114 -13.12 -2.10 -11.33
N ILE A 115 -14.41 -2.36 -11.13
CA ILE A 115 -15.00 -3.68 -11.29
C ILE A 115 -16.02 -3.67 -12.43
N GLY A 116 -15.93 -4.69 -13.28
CA GLY A 116 -16.93 -4.97 -14.30
C GLY A 116 -18.10 -5.74 -13.71
N TYR A 117 -19.32 -5.29 -13.98
CA TYR A 117 -20.54 -6.02 -13.65
C TYR A 117 -21.40 -6.19 -14.89
N VAL A 118 -22.01 -7.37 -15.03
CA VAL A 118 -22.80 -7.71 -16.20
C VAL A 118 -24.19 -7.11 -16.07
N GLN A 119 -24.59 -6.28 -17.05
CA GLN A 119 -25.95 -5.82 -17.22
C GLN A 119 -26.52 -6.35 -18.54
N GLY A 120 -27.27 -7.45 -18.45
CA GLY A 120 -27.84 -8.10 -19.63
C GLY A 120 -26.75 -8.75 -20.49
N ALA A 121 -26.58 -8.23 -21.72
CA ALA A 121 -25.57 -8.70 -22.67
C ALA A 121 -24.28 -7.85 -22.69
N ASP A 122 -24.22 -6.81 -21.85
CA ASP A 122 -23.10 -5.87 -21.81
C ASP A 122 -22.40 -5.88 -20.44
N THR A 123 -21.15 -5.41 -20.41
CA THR A 123 -20.38 -5.21 -19.17
C THR A 123 -20.28 -3.71 -18.90
N SER A 124 -20.76 -3.30 -17.73
CA SER A 124 -20.59 -1.93 -17.24
C SER A 124 -19.48 -1.90 -16.20
N LEU A 125 -18.74 -0.79 -16.14
CA LEU A 125 -17.64 -0.58 -15.21
C LEU A 125 -18.11 0.35 -14.09
N ILE A 126 -17.84 -0.01 -12.85
CA ILE A 126 -18.05 0.83 -11.68
C ILE A 126 -16.77 0.93 -10.87
N ARG A 127 -16.55 2.08 -10.25
CA ARG A 127 -15.44 2.29 -9.33
C ARG A 127 -15.93 2.08 -7.90
N VAL A 128 -15.28 1.18 -7.17
CA VAL A 128 -15.57 0.86 -5.77
C VAL A 128 -14.31 1.06 -4.93
N LEU A 129 -14.48 1.28 -3.63
CA LEU A 129 -13.34 1.32 -2.70
C LEU A 129 -12.64 -0.05 -2.70
N ASP A 130 -11.31 -0.07 -2.73
CA ASP A 130 -10.54 -1.32 -2.69
C ASP A 130 -10.35 -1.80 -1.25
N ASN A 131 -11.47 -2.08 -0.59
CA ASN A 131 -11.48 -2.63 0.77
C ASN A 131 -11.73 -4.14 0.80
N PHE A 132 -11.43 -4.82 -0.31
CA PHE A 132 -11.65 -6.25 -0.49
C PHE A 132 -10.33 -6.99 -0.49
N ALA A 133 -10.28 -8.14 0.17
CA ALA A 133 -9.05 -8.90 0.22
C ALA A 133 -9.28 -10.40 0.16
N LEU A 134 -8.61 -11.07 -0.79
CA LEU A 134 -8.63 -12.52 -0.92
C LEU A 134 -7.54 -13.12 -0.03
N ALA A 135 -7.96 -13.82 1.00
CA ALA A 135 -7.07 -14.62 1.82
C ALA A 135 -7.04 -16.07 1.32
N THR A 136 -5.85 -16.66 1.26
CA THR A 136 -5.69 -18.10 1.06
C THR A 136 -5.08 -18.73 2.31
N ALA A 137 -5.87 -19.57 2.99
CA ALA A 137 -5.39 -20.35 4.12
C ALA A 137 -4.72 -21.64 3.63
N GLY A 138 -3.38 -21.59 3.55
CA GLY A 138 -2.54 -22.78 3.39
C GLY A 138 -1.95 -23.30 4.71
N ALA A 139 -1.92 -22.44 5.73
CA ALA A 139 -1.26 -22.66 7.01
C ALA A 139 -2.14 -22.16 8.17
N SER A 140 -1.61 -22.24 9.39
CA SER A 140 -2.29 -21.82 10.61
C SER A 140 -2.54 -20.31 10.72
N ALA A 141 -1.89 -19.51 9.88
CA ALA A 141 -2.16 -18.08 9.78
C ALA A 141 -1.97 -17.56 8.35
N THR A 142 -2.68 -16.49 8.03
CA THR A 142 -2.58 -15.76 6.76
C THR A 142 -2.61 -14.27 7.03
N THR A 143 -1.64 -13.53 6.50
CA THR A 143 -1.65 -12.07 6.52
C THR A 143 -2.14 -11.57 5.18
N VAL A 144 -3.03 -10.57 5.20
CA VAL A 144 -3.61 -9.97 4.01
C VAL A 144 -3.49 -8.46 4.11
N SER A 145 -3.08 -7.83 3.01
CA SER A 145 -3.12 -6.37 2.87
C SER A 145 -4.50 -5.93 2.44
N VAL A 146 -4.98 -4.85 3.06
CA VAL A 146 -6.29 -4.24 2.82
C VAL A 146 -6.15 -2.89 2.11
N GLY A 147 -4.92 -2.38 1.95
CA GLY A 147 -4.66 -1.09 1.29
C GLY A 147 -3.99 -0.07 2.21
N GLU A 148 -3.72 1.10 1.65
CA GLU A 148 -3.09 2.22 2.34
C GLU A 148 -4.12 3.08 3.09
N VAL A 149 -3.72 3.58 4.26
CA VAL A 149 -4.61 4.35 5.12
C VAL A 149 -4.04 5.74 5.35
N GLN A 150 -4.73 6.76 4.81
CA GLN A 150 -4.37 8.16 5.00
C GLN A 150 -5.08 8.73 6.24
N PRO A 151 -4.35 9.10 7.32
CA PRO A 151 -4.98 9.65 8.52
C PRO A 151 -5.69 10.97 8.24
N GLU A 152 -6.97 11.13 8.62
CA GLU A 152 -7.58 12.46 8.66
C GLU A 152 -7.07 13.26 9.89
N GLY A 153 -6.81 14.54 9.67
CA GLY A 153 -6.37 15.50 10.69
C GLY A 153 -5.67 16.72 10.10
N THR A 154 -5.89 17.90 10.68
CA THR A 154 -5.10 19.11 10.42
C THR A 154 -3.74 18.96 11.10
N ALA A 155 -2.64 19.15 10.36
CA ALA A 155 -1.33 19.39 10.98
C ALA A 155 -1.46 20.63 11.88
N TYR A 156 -1.21 20.47 13.18
CA TYR A 156 -1.16 21.58 14.14
C TYR A 156 0.20 22.29 14.05
#